data_AF-X1TE35-F1
#
_entry.id   AF-X1TE35-F1
#
_cell.length_a   1.000
_cell.length_b   1.000
_cell.length_c   1.000
_cell.angle_alpha   90.00
_cell.angle_beta   90.00
_cell.angle_gamma   90.00
#
_symmetry.space_group_name_H-M   'P 1'
#
loop_
_entity.id
_entity.type
_entity.pdbx_description
1 polymer ?
#
loop_
_entity_poly.entity_id
_entity_poly.type
_entity_poly.pdbx_seq_one_letter_code
_entity_poly.pdbx_strand_id
1 'polypeptide(L)'
;YPSQAVQLEEKAKGLVTDSDLVLLFPNSTGLSLAVTNLEIKSIPDEVQSQVQKLDLGRIARNKPFLEEKLKQPDHEQWFVKLYEAMAQVDQYFKQERAQNRRGQFYYYDSPIYVLTDKDTVVSAQEIYLREIPQEVLQLRKQFPEVDSLLSSYQLIHPKLSTDILIKFLKERTHVQPIDYGKVCREVFQPKVRVNQPALPKGELIAYTRLLQKGPEMRDTMWVLTGNGRIKPSNQVFLGVAYSPS
;
A
#
# COMPACT_ATOMS: atom_id res chain seq x y z
N TYR A 1 -29.68 -16.55 24.38
CA TYR A 1 -28.24 -16.23 24.30
C TYR A 1 -28.07 -14.77 24.62
N PRO A 2 -27.19 -14.38 25.56
CA PRO A 2 -26.97 -12.97 25.84
C PRO A 2 -26.44 -12.30 24.57
N SER A 3 -27.08 -11.21 24.15
CA SER A 3 -26.62 -10.38 23.04
C SER A 3 -25.21 -9.89 23.36
N GLN A 4 -24.23 -10.26 22.54
CA GLN A 4 -22.88 -9.72 22.68
C GLN A 4 -22.90 -8.27 22.16
N ALA A 5 -22.51 -7.32 23.01
CA ALA A 5 -22.46 -5.92 22.61
C ALA A 5 -21.14 -5.63 21.88
N VAL A 6 -21.22 -4.85 20.80
CA VAL A 6 -20.04 -4.34 20.07
C VAL A 6 -19.85 -2.87 20.40
N GLN A 7 -18.70 -2.53 20.98
CA GLN A 7 -18.32 -1.14 21.20
C GLN A 7 -17.51 -0.63 20.01
N LEU A 8 -18.01 0.43 19.38
CA LEU A 8 -17.27 1.20 18.39
C LEU A 8 -16.28 2.14 19.07
N GLU A 9 -15.09 2.25 18.49
CA GLU A 9 -14.24 3.41 18.73
C GLU A 9 -15.01 4.71 18.42
N GLU A 10 -14.74 5.78 19.18
CA GLU A 10 -15.47 7.05 19.06
C GLU A 10 -15.51 7.58 17.61
N LYS A 11 -14.36 7.49 16.93
CA LYS A 11 -14.19 7.95 15.55
C LYS A 11 -14.80 7.00 14.52
N ALA A 12 -15.18 5.79 14.91
CA ALA A 12 -15.88 4.82 14.06
C ALA A 12 -17.42 4.96 14.12
N LYS A 13 -17.94 5.82 15.02
CA LYS A 13 -19.39 6.07 15.12
C LYS A 13 -19.93 6.62 13.79
N GLY A 14 -21.03 6.03 13.32
CA GLY A 14 -21.67 6.39 12.05
C GLY A 14 -21.05 5.75 10.81
N LEU A 15 -19.96 4.98 10.94
CA LEU A 15 -19.39 4.19 9.83
C LEU A 15 -19.99 2.78 9.74
N VAL A 16 -20.52 2.27 10.86
CA VAL A 16 -21.02 0.89 11.00
C VAL A 16 -22.42 0.91 11.59
N THR A 17 -23.31 0.08 11.05
CA THR A 17 -24.68 -0.17 11.55
C THR A 17 -24.80 -1.58 12.12
N ASP A 18 -25.91 -1.91 12.80
CA ASP A 18 -26.14 -3.26 13.33
C ASP A 18 -26.12 -4.34 12.24
N SER A 19 -26.65 -4.04 11.05
CA SER A 19 -26.66 -4.97 9.91
C SER A 19 -25.25 -5.31 9.42
N ASP A 20 -24.29 -4.41 9.62
CA ASP A 20 -22.91 -4.58 9.19
C ASP A 20 -22.14 -5.57 10.10
N LEU A 21 -22.59 -5.79 11.33
CA LEU A 21 -21.88 -6.61 12.32
C LEU A 21 -21.74 -8.07 11.88
N VAL A 22 -22.66 -8.57 11.05
CA VAL A 22 -22.60 -9.93 10.51
C VAL A 22 -21.36 -10.13 9.62
N LEU A 23 -20.95 -9.10 8.88
CA LEU A 23 -19.75 -9.15 8.03
C LEU A 23 -18.46 -8.93 8.84
N LEU A 24 -18.54 -8.12 9.89
CA LEU A 24 -17.40 -7.79 10.75
C LEU A 24 -17.08 -8.92 11.76
N PHE A 25 -18.08 -9.74 12.08
CA PHE A 25 -18.01 -10.84 13.05
C PHE A 25 -18.80 -12.07 12.57
N PRO A 26 -18.37 -12.75 11.50
CA PRO A 26 -19.15 -13.82 10.85
C PRO A 26 -19.42 -15.04 11.75
N ASN A 27 -18.61 -15.23 12.80
CA ASN A 27 -18.74 -16.35 13.75
C ASN A 27 -19.54 -15.99 15.02
N SER A 28 -20.14 -14.80 15.06
CA SER A 28 -20.88 -14.31 16.23
C SER A 28 -22.35 -14.11 15.86
N THR A 29 -23.25 -14.49 16.77
CA THR A 29 -24.71 -14.35 16.58
C THR A 29 -25.30 -13.45 17.66
N GLY A 30 -26.36 -12.72 17.32
CA GLY A 30 -27.04 -11.82 18.27
C GLY A 30 -26.20 -10.61 18.69
N LEU A 31 -25.33 -10.13 17.80
CA LEU A 31 -24.56 -8.91 18.04
C LEU A 31 -25.43 -7.67 17.86
N SER A 32 -25.23 -6.68 18.74
CA SER A 32 -25.78 -5.34 18.59
C SER A 32 -24.74 -4.30 18.96
N LEU A 33 -24.79 -3.14 18.32
CA LEU A 33 -23.97 -2.00 18.71
C LEU A 33 -24.35 -1.59 20.14
N ALA A 34 -23.35 -1.44 20.99
CA ALA A 34 -23.54 -0.92 22.33
C ALA A 34 -24.13 0.50 22.24
N VAL A 35 -25.16 0.79 23.03
CA VAL A 35 -25.75 2.13 23.09
C VAL A 35 -24.65 3.13 23.42
N THR A 36 -24.59 4.19 22.62
CA THR A 36 -23.49 5.16 22.45
C THR A 36 -23.01 5.87 23.73
N ASN A 37 -23.72 5.67 24.85
CA ASN A 37 -23.53 6.32 26.16
C ASN A 37 -23.19 5.34 27.30
N LEU A 38 -22.89 4.07 27.01
CA LEU A 38 -22.38 3.16 28.04
C LEU A 38 -20.94 3.54 28.40
N GLU A 39 -20.78 4.31 29.48
CA GLU A 39 -19.48 4.49 30.13
C GLU A 39 -19.01 3.14 30.64
N ILE A 40 -18.26 2.40 29.83
CA ILE A 40 -17.84 1.02 30.13
C ILE A 40 -17.12 0.91 31.47
N LYS A 41 -16.44 1.97 31.92
CA LYS A 41 -15.81 2.05 33.25
C LYS A 41 -16.77 1.86 34.42
N SER A 42 -18.08 2.02 34.22
CA SER A 42 -19.12 1.81 35.21
C SER A 42 -19.76 0.41 35.17
N ILE A 43 -19.38 -0.42 34.19
CA ILE A 43 -19.89 -1.78 34.00
C ILE A 43 -18.94 -2.77 34.71
N PRO A 44 -19.47 -3.80 35.41
CA PRO A 44 -18.66 -4.85 36.03
C PRO A 44 -17.69 -5.52 35.04
N ASP A 45 -16.47 -5.83 35.48
CA ASP A 45 -15.39 -6.41 34.65
C ASP A 45 -15.81 -7.69 33.91
N GLU A 46 -16.67 -8.50 34.54
CA GLU A 46 -17.24 -9.72 33.98
C GLU A 46 -18.05 -9.46 32.70
N VAL A 47 -18.75 -8.32 32.63
CA VAL A 47 -19.55 -7.91 31.47
C VAL A 47 -18.69 -7.14 30.47
N GLN A 48 -17.68 -6.38 30.92
CA GLN A 48 -16.71 -5.76 30.00
C GLN A 48 -15.99 -6.80 29.14
N SER A 49 -15.66 -7.97 29.73
CA SER A 49 -15.01 -9.07 29.00
C SER A 49 -15.84 -9.65 27.85
N GLN A 50 -17.15 -9.38 27.85
CA GLN A 50 -18.10 -9.83 26.82
C GLN A 50 -18.35 -8.79 25.72
N VAL A 51 -17.84 -7.56 25.89
CA VAL A 51 -17.98 -6.49 24.90
C VAL A 51 -16.86 -6.59 23.88
N GLN A 52 -17.22 -6.83 22.62
CA GLN A 52 -16.23 -6.84 21.53
C GLN A 52 -15.91 -5.40 21.11
N LYS A 53 -14.63 -5.06 21.01
CA LYS A 53 -14.20 -3.75 20.50
C LYS A 53 -13.98 -3.81 19.00
N LEU A 54 -14.47 -2.79 18.32
CA LEU A 54 -14.30 -2.60 16.88
C LEU A 54 -13.63 -1.24 16.64
N ASP A 55 -12.36 -1.30 16.23
CA ASP A 55 -11.55 -0.13 15.88
C ASP A 55 -11.55 0.11 14.36
N LEU A 56 -11.05 1.29 13.97
CA LEU A 56 -10.96 1.69 12.56
C LEU A 56 -10.05 0.76 11.72
N GLY A 57 -9.01 0.18 12.33
CA GLY A 57 -8.09 -0.71 11.65
C GLY A 57 -8.77 -2.02 11.25
N ARG A 58 -9.55 -2.60 12.16
CA ARG A 58 -10.33 -3.83 11.92
C ARG A 58 -11.41 -3.61 10.86
N ILE A 59 -12.02 -2.43 10.82
CA ILE A 59 -12.93 -2.03 9.75
C ILE A 59 -12.19 -1.99 8.40
N ALA A 60 -11.07 -1.25 8.33
CA ALA A 60 -10.30 -1.07 7.10
C ALA A 60 -9.60 -2.34 6.58
N ARG A 61 -9.50 -3.39 7.41
CA ARG A 61 -8.93 -4.71 7.04
C ARG A 61 -9.98 -5.74 6.65
N ASN A 62 -11.27 -5.47 6.83
CA ASN A 62 -12.32 -6.41 6.46
C ASN A 62 -12.76 -6.17 5.01
N LYS A 63 -12.07 -6.83 4.06
CA LYS A 63 -12.38 -6.68 2.62
C LYS A 63 -13.84 -6.98 2.27
N PRO A 64 -14.47 -8.08 2.71
CA PRO A 64 -15.88 -8.34 2.40
C PRO A 64 -16.83 -7.23 2.86
N PHE A 65 -16.57 -6.66 4.03
CA PHE A 65 -17.35 -5.52 4.53
C PHE A 65 -17.19 -4.29 3.64
N LEU A 66 -15.96 -3.97 3.24
CA LEU A 66 -15.69 -2.82 2.35
C LEU A 66 -16.27 -3.03 0.95
N GLU A 67 -16.25 -4.26 0.43
CA GLU A 67 -16.91 -4.64 -0.82
C GLU A 67 -18.43 -4.51 -0.75
N GLU A 68 -19.05 -4.77 0.42
CA GLU A 68 -20.47 -4.48 0.61
C GLU A 68 -20.75 -2.98 0.63
N LYS A 69 -19.88 -2.18 1.25
CA LYS A 69 -20.01 -0.71 1.23
C LYS A 69 -19.90 -0.11 -0.16
N LEU A 70 -19.11 -0.69 -1.07
CA LEU A 70 -19.04 -0.28 -2.48
C LEU A 70 -20.40 -0.33 -3.19
N LYS A 71 -21.33 -1.20 -2.77
CA LYS A 71 -22.65 -1.34 -3.40
C LYS A 71 -23.59 -0.19 -3.08
N GLN A 72 -23.22 0.69 -2.14
CA GLN A 72 -24.04 1.81 -1.72
C GLN A 72 -23.87 3.00 -2.70
N PRO A 73 -24.93 3.78 -2.95
CA PRO A 73 -24.89 4.89 -3.90
C PRO A 73 -23.89 6.00 -3.50
N ASP A 74 -23.65 6.19 -2.20
CA ASP A 74 -22.72 7.20 -1.66
C ASP A 74 -21.44 6.59 -1.08
N HIS A 75 -20.98 5.45 -1.62
CA HIS A 75 -19.83 4.72 -1.08
C HIS A 75 -18.57 5.58 -1.01
N GLU A 76 -18.29 6.43 -2.02
CA GLU A 76 -17.12 7.31 -2.02
C GLU A 76 -17.04 8.20 -0.77
N GLN A 77 -18.18 8.80 -0.39
CA GLN A 77 -18.31 9.65 0.80
C GLN A 77 -18.08 8.85 2.08
N TRP A 78 -18.58 7.61 2.11
CA TRP A 78 -18.35 6.71 3.24
C TRP A 78 -16.86 6.37 3.39
N PHE A 79 -16.16 6.06 2.30
CA PHE A 79 -14.71 5.81 2.32
C PHE A 79 -13.91 7.04 2.75
N VAL A 80 -14.26 8.23 2.25
CA VAL A 80 -13.65 9.49 2.70
C VAL A 80 -13.76 9.63 4.22
N LYS A 81 -14.96 9.45 4.78
CA LYS A 81 -15.19 9.53 6.23
C LYS A 81 -14.36 8.50 7.01
N LEU A 82 -14.26 7.27 6.51
CA LEU A 82 -13.44 6.23 7.12
C LEU A 82 -11.97 6.66 7.18
N TYR A 83 -11.38 7.07 6.06
CA TYR A 83 -9.96 7.44 6.04
C TYR A 83 -9.67 8.76 6.76
N GLU A 84 -10.61 9.70 6.78
CA GLU A 84 -10.49 10.91 7.61
C GLU A 84 -10.52 10.57 9.10
N ALA A 85 -11.41 9.67 9.53
CA ALA A 85 -11.44 9.17 10.89
C ALA A 85 -10.12 8.49 11.26
N MET A 86 -9.56 7.67 10.36
CA MET A 86 -8.26 7.03 10.54
C MET A 86 -7.09 8.03 10.58
N ALA A 87 -7.14 9.10 9.78
CA ALA A 87 -6.11 10.14 9.76
C ALA A 87 -6.07 10.94 11.08
N GLN A 88 -7.19 11.04 11.78
CA GLN A 88 -7.30 11.77 13.05
C GLN A 88 -6.79 10.98 14.27
N VAL A 89 -6.66 9.65 14.16
CA VAL A 89 -6.15 8.83 15.27
C VAL A 89 -4.65 8.66 15.12
N ASP A 90 -3.91 8.77 16.22
CA ASP A 90 -2.45 8.63 16.22
C ASP A 90 -2.02 7.15 16.21
N GLN A 91 -2.44 6.42 15.18
CA GLN A 91 -2.20 5.00 15.03
C GLN A 91 -1.47 4.71 13.70
N TYR A 92 -0.50 3.81 13.77
CA TYR A 92 0.13 3.22 12.59
C TYR A 92 -0.67 2.01 12.14
N PHE A 93 -1.22 2.06 10.93
CA PHE A 93 -2.06 0.98 10.38
C PHE A 93 -1.27 -0.03 9.53
N LYS A 94 0.04 0.17 9.37
CA LYS A 94 0.93 -0.74 8.63
C LYS A 94 1.02 -2.13 9.28
N GLN A 95 1.00 -2.20 10.60
CA GLN A 95 1.29 -3.40 11.37
C GLN A 95 0.22 -3.67 12.42
N GLU A 96 -0.02 -4.95 12.69
CA GLU A 96 -0.80 -5.40 13.84
C GLU A 96 0.11 -6.03 14.88
N ARG A 97 -0.30 -5.96 16.15
CA ARG A 97 0.38 -6.59 17.28
C ARG A 97 -0.42 -7.81 17.69
N ALA A 98 0.21 -8.98 17.65
CA ALA A 98 -0.34 -10.20 18.21
C ALA A 98 0.54 -10.73 19.34
N GLN A 99 -0.04 -11.63 20.13
CA GLN A 99 0.64 -12.33 21.21
C GLN A 99 0.65 -13.83 20.90
N ASN A 100 1.82 -14.47 20.96
CA ASN A 100 1.91 -15.91 20.77
C ASN A 100 1.45 -16.67 22.04
N ARG A 101 1.31 -18.00 21.95
CA ARG A 101 0.92 -18.87 23.08
C ARG A 101 1.84 -18.78 24.30
N ARG A 102 3.04 -18.23 24.14
CA ARG A 102 4.04 -18.01 25.21
C ARG A 102 4.00 -16.59 25.78
N GLY A 103 3.02 -15.79 25.38
CA GLY A 103 2.87 -14.41 25.85
C GLY A 103 3.77 -13.39 25.16
N GLN A 104 4.57 -13.76 24.16
CA GLN A 104 5.48 -12.85 23.47
C GLN A 104 4.73 -12.08 22.39
N PHE A 105 4.95 -10.77 22.34
CA PHE A 105 4.37 -9.91 21.32
C PHE A 105 5.20 -9.93 20.04
N TYR A 106 4.52 -9.99 18.90
CA TYR A 106 5.12 -9.82 17.59
C TYR A 106 4.27 -8.90 16.73
N TYR A 107 4.92 -8.26 15.75
CA TYR A 107 4.27 -7.42 14.78
C TYR A 107 4.25 -8.14 13.43
N TYR A 108 3.15 -8.05 12.71
CA TYR A 108 3.04 -8.55 11.34
C TYR A 108 2.35 -7.53 10.45
N ASP A 109 2.71 -7.53 9.17
CA ASP A 109 2.08 -6.68 8.19
C ASP A 109 0.64 -7.14 7.95
N SER A 110 -0.30 -6.24 8.17
CA SER A 110 -1.72 -6.49 8.00
C SER A 110 -2.27 -5.37 7.13
N PRO A 111 -2.32 -5.58 5.79
CA PRO A 111 -2.61 -4.51 4.86
C PRO A 111 -4.05 -4.01 5.08
N ILE A 112 -4.21 -2.70 5.15
CA ILE A 112 -5.52 -2.09 4.99
C ILE A 112 -5.91 -2.12 3.52
N TYR A 113 -7.21 -2.10 3.24
CA TYR A 113 -7.70 -1.97 1.89
C TYR A 113 -8.12 -0.52 1.61
N VAL A 114 -7.87 -0.07 0.38
CA VAL A 114 -8.09 1.31 -0.08
C VAL A 114 -8.96 1.32 -1.33
N LEU A 115 -9.85 2.31 -1.42
CA LEU A 115 -10.67 2.57 -2.61
C LEU A 115 -9.77 3.06 -3.75
N THR A 116 -9.86 2.39 -4.89
CA THR A 116 -9.11 2.70 -6.12
C THR A 116 -9.91 3.62 -7.03
N ASP A 117 -9.25 4.16 -8.05
CA ASP A 117 -9.87 4.95 -9.13
C ASP A 117 -10.79 4.14 -10.07
N LYS A 118 -10.91 2.83 -9.87
CA LYS A 118 -11.79 1.92 -10.62
C LYS A 118 -12.99 1.45 -9.80
N ASP A 119 -13.30 2.12 -8.69
CA ASP A 119 -14.37 1.76 -7.75
C ASP A 119 -14.24 0.33 -7.20
N THR A 120 -13.00 -0.09 -6.96
CA THR A 120 -12.68 -1.36 -6.31
C THR A 120 -11.89 -1.13 -5.03
N VAL A 121 -11.90 -2.12 -4.16
CA VAL A 121 -11.16 -2.09 -2.90
C VAL A 121 -10.01 -3.10 -2.98
N VAL A 122 -8.78 -2.58 -2.90
CA VAL A 122 -7.56 -3.37 -3.08
C VAL A 122 -6.58 -3.09 -1.94
N SER A 123 -5.67 -4.03 -1.68
CA SER A 123 -4.62 -3.86 -0.67
C SER A 123 -3.84 -2.58 -0.91
N ALA A 124 -3.61 -1.79 0.15
CA ALA A 124 -2.84 -0.56 0.06
C ALA A 124 -1.44 -0.77 -0.56
N GLN A 125 -0.85 -1.96 -0.42
CA GLN A 125 0.47 -2.30 -0.99
C GLN A 125 0.49 -2.30 -2.52
N GLU A 126 -0.67 -2.49 -3.16
CA GLU A 126 -0.84 -2.61 -4.61
C GLU A 126 -1.31 -1.29 -5.25
N ILE A 127 -1.54 -0.26 -4.43
CA ILE A 127 -2.13 1.01 -4.84
C ILE A 127 -1.06 2.10 -4.84
N TYR A 128 -1.17 2.99 -5.82
CA TYR A 128 -0.26 4.10 -6.02
C TYR A 128 -0.92 5.44 -5.79
N LEU A 129 -0.15 6.39 -5.29
CA LEU A 129 -0.52 7.80 -5.32
C LEU A 129 -0.63 8.27 -6.77
N ARG A 130 -1.59 9.17 -7.01
CA ARG A 130 -1.86 9.74 -8.34
C ARG A 130 -0.78 10.71 -8.82
N GLU A 131 -0.01 11.28 -7.89
CA GLU A 131 1.08 12.20 -8.22
C GLU A 131 2.23 11.45 -8.91
N ILE A 132 2.53 11.84 -10.15
CA ILE A 132 3.63 11.30 -10.93
C ILE A 132 4.72 12.37 -11.04
N PRO A 133 5.96 12.09 -10.58
CA PRO A 133 7.07 13.03 -10.69
C PRO A 133 7.36 13.42 -12.15
N GLN A 134 7.79 14.68 -12.37
CA GLN A 134 8.10 15.19 -13.71
C GLN A 134 9.14 14.36 -14.47
N GLU A 135 10.14 13.83 -13.77
CA GLU A 135 11.16 12.94 -14.35
C GLU A 135 10.55 11.66 -14.95
N VAL A 136 9.55 11.08 -14.26
CA VAL A 136 8.82 9.91 -14.75
C VAL A 136 7.94 10.29 -15.95
N LEU A 137 7.32 11.48 -15.95
CA LEU A 137 6.57 11.97 -17.10
C LEU A 137 7.44 12.22 -18.33
N GLN A 138 8.70 12.63 -18.15
CA GLN A 138 9.67 12.76 -19.24
C GLN A 138 10.04 11.39 -19.81
N LEU A 139 10.28 10.40 -18.94
CA LEU A 139 10.53 9.02 -19.37
C LEU A 139 9.34 8.45 -20.15
N ARG A 140 8.11 8.68 -19.69
CA ARG A 140 6.87 8.27 -20.37
C ARG A 140 6.81 8.75 -21.82
N LYS A 141 7.28 9.97 -22.11
CA LYS A 141 7.31 10.52 -23.48
C LYS A 141 8.36 9.86 -24.37
N GLN A 142 9.44 9.36 -23.79
CA GLN A 142 10.59 8.80 -24.50
C GLN A 142 10.49 7.28 -24.68
N PHE A 143 9.86 6.59 -23.73
CA PHE A 143 9.83 5.13 -23.65
C PHE A 143 8.38 4.63 -23.52
N PRO A 144 7.80 4.01 -24.56
CA PRO A 144 6.41 3.54 -24.53
C PRO A 144 6.18 2.44 -23.48
N GLU A 145 7.19 1.64 -23.15
CA GLU A 145 7.10 0.69 -22.04
C GLU A 145 6.83 1.34 -20.67
N VAL A 146 7.24 2.60 -20.46
CA VAL A 146 6.92 3.35 -19.24
C VAL A 146 5.45 3.75 -19.22
N ASP A 147 4.89 4.12 -20.37
CA ASP A 147 3.45 4.41 -20.49
C ASP A 147 2.60 3.17 -20.20
N SER A 148 3.01 2.00 -20.72
CA SER A 148 2.36 0.72 -20.44
C SER A 148 2.40 0.38 -18.94
N LEU A 149 3.55 0.57 -18.29
CA LEU A 149 3.69 0.35 -16.85
C LEU A 149 2.77 1.27 -16.05
N LEU A 150 2.82 2.58 -16.30
CA LEU A 150 2.01 3.56 -15.57
C LEU A 150 0.51 3.31 -15.76
N SER A 151 0.10 2.87 -16.94
CA SER A 151 -1.30 2.51 -17.23
C SER A 151 -1.76 1.22 -16.53
N SER A 152 -0.82 0.35 -16.14
CA SER A 152 -1.12 -0.87 -15.39
C SER A 152 -1.36 -0.61 -13.90
N TYR A 153 -0.91 0.54 -13.37
CA TYR A 153 -1.02 0.87 -11.97
C TYR A 153 -2.48 1.11 -11.55
N GLN A 154 -2.80 0.70 -10.33
CA GLN A 154 -4.04 1.04 -9.66
C GLN A 154 -3.80 2.30 -8.84
N LEU A 155 -4.54 3.37 -9.13
CA LEU A 155 -4.35 4.65 -8.45
C LEU A 155 -5.34 4.79 -7.32
N ILE A 156 -4.99 5.60 -6.32
CA ILE A 156 -5.96 6.03 -5.31
C ILE A 156 -7.16 6.73 -5.97
N HIS A 157 -8.35 6.52 -5.40
CA HIS A 157 -9.55 7.21 -5.85
C HIS A 157 -9.40 8.74 -5.75
N PRO A 158 -9.88 9.53 -6.73
CA PRO A 158 -9.74 10.99 -6.73
C PRO A 158 -10.24 11.67 -5.44
N LYS A 159 -11.33 11.16 -4.86
CA LYS A 159 -11.90 11.72 -3.62
C LYS A 159 -10.98 11.57 -2.40
N LEU A 160 -10.00 10.67 -2.46
CA LEU A 160 -9.01 10.46 -1.41
C LEU A 160 -7.72 11.28 -1.63
N SER A 161 -7.70 12.17 -2.62
CA SER A 161 -6.51 12.95 -3.01
C SER A 161 -6.36 14.28 -2.25
N THR A 162 -6.94 14.43 -1.06
CA THR A 162 -6.69 15.61 -0.22
C THR A 162 -5.32 15.51 0.44
N ASP A 163 -4.66 16.64 0.72
CA ASP A 163 -3.30 16.64 1.30
C ASP A 163 -3.21 15.83 2.61
N ILE A 164 -4.24 15.93 3.45
CA ILE A 164 -4.34 15.21 4.72
C ILE A 164 -4.39 13.70 4.47
N LEU A 165 -5.25 13.25 3.54
CA LEU A 165 -5.43 11.83 3.24
C LEU A 165 -4.22 11.26 2.49
N ILE A 166 -3.63 12.00 1.55
CA ILE A 166 -2.40 11.59 0.86
C ILE A 166 -1.28 11.39 1.88
N LYS A 167 -1.09 12.34 2.79
CA LYS A 167 -0.08 12.22 3.85
C LYS A 167 -0.34 11.00 4.73
N PHE A 168 -1.58 10.83 5.19
CA PHE A 168 -1.99 9.67 5.97
C PHE A 168 -1.73 8.35 5.23
N LEU A 169 -2.20 8.21 3.99
CA LEU A 169 -2.07 7.00 3.17
C LEU A 169 -0.59 6.68 2.94
N LYS A 170 0.25 7.67 2.64
CA LYS A 170 1.69 7.49 2.42
C LYS A 170 2.44 7.09 3.70
N GLU A 171 2.17 7.77 4.82
CA GLU A 171 2.96 7.62 6.04
C GLU A 171 2.50 6.44 6.90
N ARG A 172 1.19 6.26 7.05
CA ARG A 172 0.57 5.37 8.03
C ARG A 172 -0.05 4.11 7.42
N THR A 173 -0.03 3.99 6.09
CA THR A 173 -0.53 2.84 5.33
C THR A 173 0.49 2.39 4.29
N HIS A 174 0.18 1.37 3.48
CA HIS A 174 1.13 0.81 2.52
C HIS A 174 1.04 1.40 1.10
N VAL A 175 0.24 2.44 0.87
CA VAL A 175 0.13 3.10 -0.44
C VAL A 175 1.46 3.67 -0.88
N GLN A 176 1.86 3.36 -2.12
CA GLN A 176 3.19 3.67 -2.62
C GLN A 176 3.18 4.93 -3.51
N PRO A 177 4.18 5.80 -3.42
CA PRO A 177 4.39 6.82 -4.45
C PRO A 177 4.91 6.16 -5.73
N ILE A 178 4.64 6.79 -6.87
CA ILE A 178 5.32 6.47 -8.14
C ILE A 178 6.65 7.24 -8.12
N ASP A 179 7.76 6.51 -8.25
CA ASP A 179 9.09 7.12 -8.25
C ASP A 179 9.97 6.64 -9.41
N TYR A 180 10.97 7.45 -9.76
CA TYR A 180 11.91 7.17 -10.84
C TYR A 180 12.65 5.84 -10.63
N GLY A 181 13.06 5.57 -9.40
CA GLY A 181 13.76 4.34 -9.05
C GLY A 181 12.93 3.09 -9.32
N LYS A 182 11.61 3.14 -9.05
CA LYS A 182 10.68 2.06 -9.32
C LYS A 182 10.53 1.80 -10.81
N VAL A 183 10.33 2.85 -11.60
CA VAL A 183 10.29 2.74 -13.07
C VAL A 183 11.60 2.14 -13.59
N CYS A 184 12.75 2.55 -13.06
CA CYS A 184 14.04 1.95 -13.39
C CYS A 184 14.12 0.46 -13.09
N ARG A 185 13.65 0.01 -11.90
CA ARG A 185 13.66 -1.40 -11.51
C ARG A 185 12.75 -2.27 -12.37
N GLU A 186 11.57 -1.75 -12.71
CA GLU A 186 10.54 -2.53 -13.40
C GLU A 186 10.73 -2.53 -14.92
N VAL A 187 11.25 -1.45 -15.49
CA VAL A 187 11.31 -1.28 -16.95
C VAL A 187 12.72 -1.49 -17.51
N PHE A 188 13.73 -0.83 -16.93
CA PHE A 188 15.05 -0.74 -17.54
C PHE A 188 16.03 -1.79 -17.00
N GLN A 189 15.99 -2.06 -15.69
CA GLN A 189 16.85 -3.05 -15.05
C GLN A 189 16.72 -4.45 -15.67
N PRO A 190 15.51 -4.99 -15.96
CA PRO A 190 15.39 -6.31 -16.55
C PRO A 190 16.03 -6.41 -17.94
N LYS A 191 16.04 -5.31 -18.72
CA LYS A 191 16.56 -5.27 -20.10
C LYS A 191 18.09 -5.34 -20.16
N VAL A 192 18.79 -4.90 -19.12
CA VAL A 192 20.26 -4.89 -19.10
C VAL A 192 20.86 -6.10 -18.39
N ARG A 193 20.06 -6.96 -17.75
CA ARG A 193 20.56 -8.16 -17.07
C ARG A 193 21.09 -9.20 -18.05
N VAL A 194 22.11 -9.96 -17.63
CA VAL A 194 22.74 -10.98 -18.49
C VAL A 194 21.87 -12.20 -18.78
N ASN A 195 20.73 -12.34 -18.09
CA ASN A 195 19.73 -13.36 -18.39
C ASN A 195 18.84 -13.01 -19.61
N GLN A 196 18.98 -11.80 -20.15
CA GLN A 196 18.38 -11.37 -21.41
C GLN A 196 19.44 -11.30 -22.52
N PRO A 197 19.04 -11.39 -23.81
CA PRO A 197 19.94 -11.11 -24.92
C PRO A 197 20.58 -9.72 -24.81
N ALA A 198 21.84 -9.60 -25.20
CA ALA A 198 22.53 -8.33 -25.19
C ALA A 198 21.87 -7.33 -26.15
N LEU A 199 21.59 -6.13 -25.64
CA LEU A 199 21.01 -5.04 -26.43
C LEU A 199 22.02 -4.43 -27.40
N PRO A 200 21.56 -3.75 -28.47
CA PRO A 200 22.42 -2.92 -29.30
C PRO A 200 23.16 -1.85 -28.48
N LYS A 201 24.37 -1.48 -28.92
CA LYS A 201 25.25 -0.55 -28.22
C LYS A 201 24.55 0.75 -27.77
N GLY A 202 23.77 1.37 -28.66
CA GLY A 202 23.08 2.63 -28.37
C GLY A 202 22.06 2.50 -27.24
N GLU A 203 21.24 1.45 -27.28
CA GLU A 203 20.23 1.16 -26.26
C GLU A 203 20.87 0.80 -24.92
N LEU A 204 21.94 -0.01 -24.96
CA LEU A 204 22.67 -0.38 -23.75
C LEU A 204 23.23 0.87 -23.03
N ILE A 205 23.85 1.80 -23.78
CA ILE A 205 24.31 3.07 -23.21
C ILE A 205 23.14 3.88 -22.65
N ALA A 206 22.02 3.96 -23.36
CA ALA A 206 20.86 4.72 -22.92
C ALA A 206 20.31 4.19 -21.59
N TYR A 207 20.02 2.89 -21.51
CA TYR A 207 19.45 2.29 -20.29
C TYR A 207 20.45 2.29 -19.13
N THR A 208 21.74 2.02 -19.37
CA THR A 208 22.74 2.09 -18.29
C THR A 208 22.87 3.51 -17.71
N ARG A 209 22.77 4.56 -18.54
CA ARG A 209 22.73 5.96 -18.05
C ARG A 209 21.49 6.27 -17.22
N LEU A 210 20.32 5.73 -17.60
CA LEU A 210 19.10 5.90 -16.80
C LEU A 210 19.25 5.22 -15.44
N LEU A 211 19.85 4.03 -15.41
CA LEU A 211 20.07 3.26 -14.19
C LEU A 211 21.15 3.86 -13.27
N GLN A 212 22.09 4.66 -13.78
CA GLN A 212 23.06 5.39 -12.94
C GLN A 212 22.39 6.40 -11.99
N LYS A 213 21.25 6.98 -12.38
CA LYS A 213 20.43 7.84 -11.52
C LYS A 213 19.40 7.05 -10.71
N GLY A 214 19.26 5.76 -11.02
CA GLY A 214 18.29 4.86 -10.45
C GLY A 214 18.82 4.13 -9.21
N PRO A 215 18.18 3.01 -8.85
CA PRO A 215 18.62 2.21 -7.72
C PRO A 215 19.92 1.48 -8.00
N GLU A 216 20.61 1.11 -6.92
CA GLU A 216 21.82 0.29 -6.98
C GLU A 216 21.56 -1.04 -7.71
N MET A 217 22.38 -1.31 -8.73
CA MET A 217 22.37 -2.56 -9.49
C MET A 217 23.30 -3.57 -8.82
N ARG A 218 22.72 -4.63 -8.23
CA ARG A 218 23.50 -5.72 -7.59
C ARG A 218 23.73 -6.93 -8.50
N ASP A 219 22.88 -7.09 -9.51
CA ASP A 219 22.95 -8.24 -10.40
C ASP A 219 23.96 -8.00 -11.53
N THR A 220 24.48 -9.10 -12.09
CA THR A 220 25.30 -9.06 -13.29
C THR A 220 24.50 -8.51 -14.48
N MET A 221 25.07 -7.53 -15.17
CA MET A 221 24.45 -6.84 -16.30
C MET A 221 25.38 -6.80 -17.51
N TRP A 222 24.81 -6.63 -18.70
CA TRP A 222 25.56 -6.30 -19.89
C TRP A 222 26.16 -4.90 -19.75
N VAL A 223 27.44 -4.78 -20.12
CA VAL A 223 28.17 -3.51 -20.11
C VAL A 223 28.95 -3.36 -21.40
N LEU A 224 29.16 -2.10 -21.80
CA LEU A 224 30.00 -1.75 -22.93
C LEU A 224 31.42 -1.48 -22.45
N THR A 225 32.39 -2.24 -22.94
CA THR A 225 33.80 -2.06 -22.63
C THR A 225 34.41 -0.89 -23.41
N GLY A 226 35.56 -0.38 -22.95
CA GLY A 226 36.29 0.70 -23.64
C GLY A 226 36.71 0.37 -25.09
N ASN A 227 36.88 -0.92 -25.43
CA ASN A 227 37.14 -1.37 -26.81
C ASN A 227 35.85 -1.61 -27.63
N GLY A 228 34.70 -1.15 -27.14
CA GLY A 228 33.42 -1.19 -27.85
C GLY A 228 32.73 -2.56 -27.88
N ARG A 229 33.20 -3.55 -27.11
CA ARG A 229 32.59 -4.88 -27.01
C ARG A 229 31.53 -4.90 -25.90
N ILE A 230 30.50 -5.71 -26.07
CA ILE A 230 29.49 -5.93 -25.04
C ILE A 230 29.87 -7.20 -24.27
N LYS A 231 29.96 -7.09 -22.95
CA LYS A 231 30.34 -8.19 -22.06
C LYS A 231 29.53 -8.17 -20.77
N PRO A 232 29.42 -9.30 -20.04
CA PRO A 232 28.92 -9.32 -18.67
C PRO A 232 29.79 -8.47 -17.73
N SER A 233 29.16 -7.79 -16.77
CA SER A 233 29.83 -6.91 -15.81
C SER A 233 30.84 -7.66 -14.91
N ASN A 234 30.60 -8.95 -14.63
CA ASN A 234 31.51 -9.80 -13.86
C ASN A 234 32.71 -10.35 -14.67
N GLN A 235 32.81 -10.02 -15.98
CA GLN A 235 33.90 -10.42 -16.86
C GLN A 235 34.76 -9.24 -17.31
N VAL A 236 34.57 -8.07 -16.71
CA VAL A 236 35.30 -6.85 -17.05
C VAL A 236 35.81 -6.19 -15.78
N PHE A 237 36.95 -5.51 -15.91
CA PHE A 237 37.53 -4.73 -14.83
C PHE A 237 37.23 -3.25 -15.06
N LEU A 238 37.00 -2.50 -13.98
CA LEU A 238 36.97 -1.04 -14.06
C LEU A 238 38.35 -0.54 -14.48
N GLY A 239 38.39 0.34 -15.47
CA GLY A 239 39.63 0.98 -15.89
C GLY A 239 40.17 1.87 -14.78
N VAL A 240 41.50 2.05 -14.75
CA VAL A 240 42.21 2.83 -13.71
C VAL A 240 41.65 4.25 -13.52
N ALA A 241 41.08 4.85 -14.58
CA ALA A 241 40.43 6.16 -14.54
C ALA A 241 39.11 6.22 -13.73
N TYR A 242 38.58 5.06 -13.29
CA TYR A 242 37.30 4.93 -12.59
C TYR A 242 37.42 4.17 -11.26
N SER A 243 38.63 3.87 -10.79
CA SER A 243 38.83 3.35 -9.44
C SER A 243 38.57 4.46 -8.41
N PRO A 244 37.71 4.25 -7.41
CA PRO A 244 37.61 5.18 -6.30
C PRO A 244 38.96 5.19 -5.57
N SER A 245 39.55 6.38 -5.48
CA SER A 245 40.69 6.68 -4.60
C SER A 245 40.31 6.50 -3.14
#